data_AF-A0A934YTC9-F1
#
_entry.id   AF-A0A934YTC9-F1
#
_cell.length_a   1.000
_cell.length_b   1.000
_cell.length_c   1.000
_cell.angle_alpha   90.00
_cell.angle_beta   90.00
_cell.angle_gamma   90.00
#
_symmetry.space_group_name_H-M   'P 1'
#
loop_
_entity.id
_entity.type
_entity.pdbx_description
1 polymer ?
#
loop_
_entity_poly.entity_id
_entity_poly.type
_entity_poly.pdbx_seq_one_letter_code
_entity_poly.pdbx_strand_id
1 'polypeptide(L)'
;MALHLRERRSLSLAVLRGLRDGSPTGPARARLGLAVVLSIILVAIVLDDSGNLREPVGLITSLPLGDKVCHFGMFGLLGFFVARVFPAPSVPGTGGRVPAFVALAFLLTALEELSQAWIPWRHCDPFDLLADGAGMALFTWLAVRDRPAALPVAQPAASTPPTGETCG
;
A
#
# COMPACT_ATOMS: atom_id res chain seq x y z
N MET A 1 36.74 -18.15 -18.34
CA MET A 1 35.80 -17.42 -19.23
C MET A 1 34.36 -17.96 -19.20
N ALA A 2 34.12 -19.28 -19.11
CA ALA A 2 32.76 -19.86 -19.12
C ALA A 2 31.89 -19.56 -17.87
N LEU A 3 32.48 -19.35 -16.69
CA LEU A 3 31.75 -19.03 -15.45
C LEU A 3 31.07 -17.65 -15.50
N HIS A 4 31.78 -16.63 -16.00
CA HIS A 4 31.24 -15.27 -16.15
C HIS A 4 30.06 -15.18 -17.13
N LEU A 5 30.00 -16.05 -18.15
CA LEU A 5 28.88 -16.11 -19.09
C LEU A 5 27.63 -16.77 -18.48
N ARG A 6 27.83 -17.72 -17.55
CA ARG A 6 26.73 -18.41 -16.84
C ARG A 6 26.03 -17.47 -15.86
N GLU A 7 26.82 -16.62 -15.20
CA GLU A 7 26.35 -15.62 -14.22
C GLU A 7 25.61 -14.45 -14.89
N ARG A 8 26.06 -14.00 -16.07
CA ARG A 8 25.32 -13.00 -16.86
C ARG A 8 23.99 -13.52 -17.40
N ARG A 9 23.91 -14.82 -17.72
CA ARG A 9 22.66 -15.48 -18.15
C ARG A 9 21.66 -15.63 -17.00
N SER A 10 22.09 -15.95 -15.78
CA SER A 10 21.18 -16.04 -14.63
C SER A 10 20.63 -14.68 -14.21
N LEU A 11 21.47 -13.62 -14.23
CA LEU A 11 21.03 -12.24 -13.96
C LEU A 11 20.06 -11.72 -15.04
N SER A 12 20.35 -12.00 -16.31
CA SER A 12 19.45 -11.62 -17.41
C SER A 12 18.11 -12.36 -17.32
N LEU A 13 18.11 -13.63 -16.92
CA LEU A 13 16.88 -14.41 -16.71
C LEU A 13 16.11 -13.98 -15.45
N ALA A 14 16.78 -13.52 -14.39
CA ALA A 14 16.13 -12.98 -13.20
C ALA A 14 15.48 -11.63 -13.46
N VAL A 15 16.16 -10.74 -14.21
CA VAL A 15 15.63 -9.45 -14.66
C VAL A 15 14.47 -9.67 -15.64
N LEU A 16 14.63 -10.57 -16.62
CA LEU A 16 13.56 -10.89 -17.57
C LEU A 16 12.38 -11.63 -16.91
N ARG A 17 12.59 -12.44 -15.87
CA ARG A 17 11.51 -12.99 -15.04
C ARG A 17 10.80 -11.90 -14.24
N GLY A 18 11.53 -10.98 -13.60
CA GLY A 18 10.94 -9.84 -12.91
C GLY A 18 10.14 -8.89 -13.82
N LEU A 19 10.47 -8.81 -15.12
CA LEU A 19 9.71 -8.09 -16.14
C LEU A 19 8.54 -8.91 -16.72
N ARG A 20 8.63 -10.25 -16.69
CA ARG A 20 7.63 -11.19 -17.23
C ARG A 20 6.64 -11.69 -16.17
N ASP A 21 6.90 -11.44 -14.90
CA ASP A 21 5.97 -11.67 -13.81
C ASP A 21 4.85 -10.64 -13.92
N GLY A 22 3.93 -10.88 -14.86
CA GLY A 22 2.67 -10.17 -15.06
C GLY A 22 1.70 -10.31 -13.89
N SER A 23 2.22 -10.64 -12.69
CA SER A 23 1.47 -10.63 -11.45
C SER A 23 0.81 -9.26 -11.27
N PRO A 24 -0.50 -9.20 -10.97
CA PRO A 24 -1.18 -7.94 -10.70
C PRO A 24 -0.55 -7.14 -9.53
N THR A 25 0.43 -7.70 -8.79
CA THR A 25 0.95 -7.17 -7.52
C THR A 25 2.45 -6.80 -7.51
N GLY A 26 3.12 -6.72 -8.67
CA GLY A 26 4.54 -6.30 -8.72
C GLY A 26 4.80 -4.90 -8.12
N PRO A 27 6.03 -4.60 -7.63
CA PRO A 27 6.32 -3.38 -6.88
C PRO A 27 6.12 -2.08 -7.67
N ALA A 28 6.23 -2.13 -9.00
CA ALA A 28 5.90 -0.98 -9.87
C ALA A 28 4.37 -0.77 -9.98
N ARG A 29 3.60 -1.86 -10.09
CA ARG A 29 2.14 -1.83 -10.15
C ARG A 29 1.52 -1.41 -8.82
N ALA A 30 2.09 -1.85 -7.70
CA ALA A 30 1.67 -1.42 -6.36
C ALA A 30 1.89 0.09 -6.15
N ARG A 31 3.03 0.63 -6.63
CA ARG A 31 3.31 2.08 -6.61
C ARG A 31 2.37 2.86 -7.51
N LEU A 32 2.09 2.37 -8.72
CA LEU A 32 1.11 2.99 -9.61
C LEU A 32 -0.29 2.98 -9.00
N GLY A 33 -0.73 1.85 -8.45
CA GLY A 33 -2.01 1.73 -7.76
C GLY A 33 -2.12 2.69 -6.57
N LEU A 34 -1.06 2.79 -5.75
CA LEU A 34 -0.98 3.78 -4.67
C LEU A 34 -1.14 5.20 -5.20
N ALA A 35 -0.41 5.57 -6.26
CA ALA A 35 -0.47 6.91 -6.85
C ALA A 35 -1.86 7.23 -7.40
N VAL A 36 -2.51 6.27 -8.07
CA VAL A 36 -3.88 6.43 -8.59
C VAL A 36 -4.87 6.62 -7.44
N VAL A 37 -4.83 5.78 -6.41
CA VAL A 37 -5.74 5.89 -5.25
C VAL A 37 -5.54 7.22 -4.52
N LEU A 38 -4.30 7.63 -4.26
CA LEU A 38 -4.00 8.95 -3.66
C LEU A 38 -4.51 10.10 -4.53
N SER A 39 -4.38 9.99 -5.86
CA SER A 39 -4.90 11.02 -6.78
C SER A 39 -6.43 11.11 -6.72
N ILE A 40 -7.11 9.96 -6.69
CA ILE A 40 -8.58 9.91 -6.57
C ILE A 40 -9.03 10.55 -5.25
N ILE A 41 -8.41 10.16 -4.12
CA ILE A 41 -8.71 10.71 -2.80
C ILE A 41 -8.49 12.22 -2.78
N LEU A 42 -7.34 12.69 -3.27
CA LEU A 42 -7.02 14.11 -3.28
C LEU A 42 -8.01 14.91 -4.14
N VAL A 43 -8.35 14.41 -5.33
CA VAL A 43 -9.34 15.05 -6.21
C VAL A 43 -10.72 15.06 -5.54
N ALA A 44 -11.11 13.98 -4.87
CA ALA A 44 -12.38 13.92 -4.13
C ALA A 44 -12.42 14.98 -3.02
N ILE A 45 -11.38 15.06 -2.18
CA ILE A 45 -11.28 16.07 -1.11
C ILE A 45 -11.38 17.48 -1.71
N VAL A 46 -10.57 17.80 -2.73
CA VAL A 46 -10.54 19.15 -3.33
C VAL A 46 -11.90 19.52 -3.93
N LEU A 47 -12.55 18.60 -4.63
CA LEU A 47 -13.84 18.89 -5.25
C LEU A 47 -14.97 19.01 -4.21
N ASP A 48 -14.91 18.30 -3.09
CA ASP A 48 -15.96 18.35 -2.07
C ASP A 48 -15.79 19.56 -1.15
N ASP A 49 -14.56 19.84 -0.74
CA ASP A 49 -14.21 21.03 0.01
C ASP A 49 -14.51 22.31 -0.78
N SER A 50 -14.45 22.28 -2.12
CA SER A 50 -14.87 23.40 -2.98
C SER A 50 -16.37 23.41 -3.30
N GLY A 51 -17.14 22.43 -2.82
CA GLY A 51 -18.58 22.31 -3.01
C GLY A 51 -18.99 21.85 -4.42
N ASN A 52 -18.04 21.44 -5.26
CA ASN A 52 -18.26 21.03 -6.65
C ASN A 52 -18.70 19.56 -6.80
N LEU A 53 -18.66 18.75 -5.73
CA LEU A 53 -19.06 17.35 -5.77
C LEU A 53 -20.57 17.11 -5.53
N ARG A 54 -21.30 18.11 -5.02
CA ARG A 54 -22.72 17.98 -4.59
C ARG A 54 -23.65 17.38 -5.66
N GLU A 55 -23.53 17.83 -6.90
CA GLU A 55 -24.34 17.35 -8.02
C GLU A 55 -23.85 15.99 -8.55
N PRO A 56 -22.54 15.79 -8.84
CA PRO A 56 -22.03 14.50 -9.34
C PRO A 56 -22.23 13.29 -8.42
N VAL A 57 -22.10 13.44 -7.09
CA VAL A 57 -22.25 12.31 -6.15
C VAL A 57 -23.68 12.09 -5.66
N GLY A 58 -24.66 12.91 -6.11
CA GLY A 58 -26.06 12.79 -5.70
C GLY A 58 -26.66 11.39 -5.91
N LEU A 59 -26.21 10.66 -6.94
CA LEU A 59 -26.63 9.27 -7.17
C LEU A 59 -26.05 8.29 -6.14
N ILE A 60 -24.81 8.48 -5.71
CA ILE A 60 -24.14 7.63 -4.72
C ILE A 60 -24.75 7.87 -3.34
N THR A 61 -24.98 9.14 -2.99
CA THR A 61 -25.60 9.52 -1.70
C THR A 61 -27.09 9.17 -1.64
N SER A 62 -27.76 8.96 -2.78
CA SER A 62 -29.14 8.48 -2.83
C SER A 62 -29.31 7.01 -2.42
N LEU A 63 -28.23 6.21 -2.47
CA LEU A 63 -28.27 4.82 -2.03
C LEU A 63 -28.12 4.75 -0.50
N PRO A 64 -28.88 3.86 0.18
CA PRO A 64 -28.66 3.60 1.60
C PRO A 64 -27.20 3.19 1.84
N LEU A 65 -26.49 3.95 2.67
CA LEU A 65 -25.07 3.75 2.99
C LEU A 65 -24.10 3.92 1.81
N GLY A 66 -24.51 4.45 0.65
CA GLY A 66 -23.66 4.52 -0.54
C GLY A 66 -22.38 5.32 -0.32
N ASP A 67 -22.50 6.41 0.42
CA ASP A 67 -21.39 7.23 0.92
C ASP A 67 -20.38 6.41 1.75
N LYS A 68 -20.89 5.62 2.71
CA LYS A 68 -20.08 4.80 3.63
C LYS A 68 -19.38 3.65 2.89
N VAL A 69 -20.02 3.10 1.86
CA VAL A 69 -19.41 2.10 0.96
C VAL A 69 -18.26 2.73 0.17
N CYS A 70 -18.41 3.97 -0.27
CA CYS A 70 -17.36 4.70 -0.98
C CYS A 70 -16.15 4.94 -0.08
N HIS A 71 -16.37 5.42 1.14
CA HIS A 71 -15.36 5.56 2.19
C HIS A 71 -14.61 4.26 2.46
N PHE A 72 -15.35 3.19 2.77
CA PHE A 72 -14.80 1.86 3.00
C PHE A 72 -13.92 1.35 1.85
N GLY A 73 -14.39 1.49 0.60
CA GLY A 73 -13.66 1.04 -0.58
C GLY A 73 -12.42 1.88 -0.87
N MET A 74 -12.55 3.20 -0.84
CA MET A 74 -11.49 4.13 -1.21
C MET A 74 -10.33 4.08 -0.22
N PHE A 75 -10.61 4.17 1.08
CA PHE A 75 -9.58 4.09 2.11
C PHE A 75 -9.11 2.64 2.33
N GLY A 76 -9.95 1.64 2.05
CA GLY A 76 -9.51 0.24 1.95
C GLY A 76 -8.42 0.04 0.91
N LEU A 77 -8.62 0.53 -0.31
CA LEU A 77 -7.60 0.47 -1.36
C LEU A 77 -6.33 1.24 -0.98
N LEU A 78 -6.45 2.37 -0.27
CA LEU A 78 -5.29 3.08 0.27
C LEU A 78 -4.50 2.18 1.23
N GLY A 79 -5.16 1.55 2.20
CA GLY A 79 -4.55 0.60 3.13
C GLY A 79 -3.87 -0.57 2.41
N PHE A 80 -4.53 -1.14 1.39
CA PHE A 80 -3.97 -2.23 0.57
C PHE A 80 -2.64 -1.83 -0.07
N PHE A 81 -2.62 -0.72 -0.82
CA PHE A 81 -1.44 -0.31 -1.58
C PHE A 81 -0.34 0.23 -0.68
N VAL A 82 -0.66 0.97 0.38
CA VAL A 82 0.31 1.41 1.39
C VAL A 82 1.00 0.20 2.02
N ALA A 83 0.24 -0.82 2.42
CA ALA A 83 0.83 -2.05 2.95
C ALA A 83 1.74 -2.72 1.91
N ARG A 84 1.34 -2.80 0.63
CA ARG A 84 2.18 -3.42 -0.42
C ARG A 84 3.46 -2.64 -0.74
N VAL A 85 3.43 -1.31 -0.68
CA VAL A 85 4.60 -0.46 -0.97
C VAL A 85 5.53 -0.36 0.24
N PHE A 86 4.98 -0.28 1.45
CA PHE A 86 5.73 -0.12 2.70
C PHE A 86 5.52 -1.33 3.62
N PRO A 87 6.14 -2.48 3.32
CA PRO A 87 6.00 -3.67 4.16
C PRO A 87 6.65 -3.45 5.53
N ALA A 88 5.90 -3.71 6.61
CA ALA A 88 6.48 -3.82 7.94
C ALA A 88 7.15 -5.19 8.13
N PRO A 89 8.23 -5.28 8.94
CA PRO A 89 8.81 -6.56 9.32
C PRO A 89 7.75 -7.41 10.04
N SER A 90 7.48 -8.61 9.52
CA SER A 90 6.67 -9.61 10.20
C SER A 90 7.43 -10.10 11.43
N VAL A 91 6.94 -9.82 12.63
CA VAL A 91 7.49 -10.40 13.85
C VAL A 91 6.79 -11.75 14.12
N PRO A 92 7.55 -12.87 14.18
CA PRO A 92 6.98 -14.17 14.51
C PRO A 92 6.20 -14.12 15.84
N GLY A 93 5.02 -14.73 15.88
CA GLY A 93 4.21 -14.86 17.10
C GLY A 93 3.32 -13.66 17.46
N THR A 94 3.38 -12.55 16.72
CA THR A 94 2.41 -11.45 16.84
C THR A 94 1.37 -11.57 15.72
N GLY A 95 0.09 -11.49 16.06
CA GLY A 95 -1.06 -11.59 15.14
C GLY A 95 -1.21 -10.42 14.16
N GLY A 96 -0.12 -10.05 13.49
CA GLY A 96 -0.01 -8.94 12.55
C GLY A 96 0.49 -7.65 13.21
N ARG A 97 1.55 -7.05 12.66
CA ARG A 97 1.87 -5.64 12.90
C ARG A 97 1.12 -4.82 11.84
N VAL A 98 0.29 -3.87 12.26
CA VAL A 98 -0.20 -2.83 11.35
C VAL A 98 1.02 -2.07 10.83
N PRO A 99 1.25 -1.97 9.51
CA PRO A 99 2.39 -1.23 9.00
C PRO A 99 2.32 0.23 9.47
N ALA A 100 3.43 0.80 9.93
CA ALA A 100 3.46 2.17 10.46
C ALA A 100 2.86 3.20 9.48
N PHE A 101 3.06 2.99 8.17
CA PHE A 101 2.48 3.84 7.14
C PHE A 101 0.97 3.70 6.98
N VAL A 102 0.37 2.55 7.31
CA VAL A 102 -1.10 2.40 7.36
C VAL A 102 -1.66 3.16 8.56
N ALA A 103 -0.99 3.09 9.72
CA ALA A 103 -1.38 3.88 10.88
C ALA A 103 -1.27 5.39 10.62
N LEU A 104 -0.21 5.83 9.92
CA LEU A 104 -0.07 7.21 9.48
C LEU A 104 -1.18 7.61 8.49
N ALA A 105 -1.51 6.76 7.52
CA ALA A 105 -2.60 7.01 6.59
C ALA A 105 -3.94 7.18 7.32
N PHE A 106 -4.24 6.31 8.29
CA PHE A 106 -5.44 6.42 9.11
C PHE A 106 -5.47 7.72 9.94
N LEU A 107 -4.33 8.12 10.51
CA LEU A 107 -4.24 9.40 11.22
C LEU A 107 -4.54 10.59 10.30
N LEU A 108 -4.02 10.58 9.07
CA LEU A 108 -4.30 11.63 8.09
C LEU A 108 -5.77 11.65 7.69
N THR A 109 -6.40 10.49 7.50
CA THR A 109 -7.85 10.38 7.25
C THR A 109 -8.66 10.93 8.41
N ALA A 110 -8.31 10.61 9.66
CA ALA A 110 -8.99 11.15 10.84
C ALA A 110 -8.87 12.68 10.95
N LEU A 111 -7.73 13.24 10.55
CA LEU A 111 -7.53 14.69 10.51
C LEU A 111 -8.31 15.35 9.37
N GLU A 112 -8.44 14.70 8.22
CA GLU A 112 -9.29 15.16 7.12
C GLU A 112 -10.75 15.19 7.56
N GLU A 113 -11.27 14.12 8.16
CA GLU A 113 -12.64 14.04 8.67
C GLU A 113 -12.91 15.10 9.74
N LEU A 114 -11.96 15.32 10.65
CA LEU A 114 -12.06 16.38 11.64
C LEU A 114 -12.06 17.76 10.98
N SER A 115 -11.26 17.98 9.91
CA SER A 115 -11.19 19.27 9.20
C SER A 115 -12.52 19.68 8.59
N GLN A 116 -13.38 18.72 8.24
CA GLN A 116 -14.72 18.96 7.71
C GLN A 116 -15.62 19.71 8.69
N ALA A 117 -15.36 19.61 10.00
CA ALA A 117 -16.11 20.36 11.02
C ALA A 117 -16.01 21.89 10.88
N TRP A 118 -15.02 22.40 10.14
CA TRP A 118 -14.84 23.82 9.85
C TRP A 118 -15.30 24.24 8.44
N ILE A 119 -15.85 23.31 7.65
CA ILE A 119 -16.33 23.58 6.29
C ILE A 119 -17.87 23.55 6.32
N PRO A 120 -18.57 24.69 6.08
CA PRO A 120 -20.01 24.80 6.32
C PRO A 120 -20.93 23.81 5.58
N TRP A 121 -20.41 23.15 4.56
CA TRP A 121 -21.15 22.21 3.74
C TRP A 121 -20.64 20.78 3.74
N ARG A 122 -19.59 20.51 4.52
CA ARG A 122 -19.13 19.15 4.79
C ARG A 122 -19.74 18.71 6.13
N HIS A 123 -19.76 17.40 6.36
CA HIS A 123 -20.34 16.85 7.56
C HIS A 123 -19.33 15.93 8.21
N CYS A 124 -18.81 16.34 9.38
CA CYS A 124 -17.98 15.46 10.18
C CYS A 124 -18.86 14.34 10.77
N ASP A 125 -18.69 13.13 10.24
CA ASP A 125 -19.44 11.93 10.59
C ASP A 125 -18.48 10.86 11.16
N PRO A 126 -18.59 10.51 12.46
CA PRO A 126 -17.77 9.44 13.03
C PRO A 126 -18.02 8.08 12.35
N PHE A 127 -19.15 7.87 11.68
CA PHE A 127 -19.41 6.64 10.93
C PHE A 127 -18.61 6.57 9.62
N ASP A 128 -18.22 7.70 9.03
CA ASP A 128 -17.33 7.73 7.87
C ASP A 128 -15.91 7.36 8.28
N LEU A 129 -15.42 7.90 9.40
CA LEU A 129 -14.14 7.47 9.98
C LEU A 129 -14.12 5.98 10.35
N LEU A 130 -15.25 5.43 10.83
CA LEU A 130 -15.38 4.00 11.09
C LEU A 130 -15.35 3.18 9.79
N ALA A 131 -16.01 3.64 8.73
CA ALA A 131 -15.97 3.00 7.42
C ALA A 131 -14.54 2.99 6.85
N ASP A 132 -13.82 4.10 6.96
CA ASP A 132 -12.44 4.23 6.53
C ASP A 132 -11.51 3.28 7.27
N GLY A 133 -11.63 3.25 8.60
CA GLY A 133 -10.86 2.36 9.46
C GLY A 133 -11.13 0.88 9.17
N ALA A 134 -12.41 0.51 9.00
CA ALA A 134 -12.81 -0.86 8.67
C ALA A 134 -12.28 -1.29 7.30
N GLY A 135 -12.37 -0.41 6.29
CA GLY A 135 -11.81 -0.63 4.96
C GLY A 135 -10.31 -0.83 5.02
N MET A 136 -9.58 0.11 5.63
CA MET A 136 -8.12 0.03 5.80
C MET A 136 -7.70 -1.26 6.50
N ALA A 137 -8.38 -1.65 7.57
CA ALA A 137 -8.08 -2.86 8.32
C ALA A 137 -8.22 -4.12 7.45
N LEU A 138 -9.38 -4.29 6.80
CA LEU A 138 -9.66 -5.46 5.96
C LEU A 138 -8.67 -5.57 4.79
N PHE A 139 -8.47 -4.47 4.08
CA PHE A 139 -7.66 -4.45 2.87
C PHE A 139 -6.16 -4.52 3.17
N THR A 140 -5.71 -3.96 4.30
CA THR A 140 -4.35 -4.18 4.81
C THR A 140 -4.14 -5.65 5.16
N TRP A 141 -5.11 -6.28 5.80
CA TRP A 141 -5.05 -7.72 6.10
C TRP A 141 -4.94 -8.54 4.81
N LEU A 142 -5.75 -8.26 3.78
CA LEU A 142 -5.65 -8.90 2.46
C LEU A 142 -4.25 -8.68 1.83
N ALA A 143 -3.76 -7.45 1.86
CA ALA A 143 -2.45 -7.11 1.31
C ALA A 143 -1.30 -7.89 1.95
N VAL A 144 -1.38 -8.14 3.26
CA VAL A 144 -0.35 -8.86 4.03
C VAL A 144 -0.53 -10.38 3.93
N ARG A 145 -1.76 -10.89 3.93
CA ARG A 145 -2.09 -12.32 3.79
C ARG A 145 -1.53 -12.91 2.50
N ASP A 146 -1.66 -12.18 1.40
CA ASP A 146 -1.27 -12.65 0.07
C ASP A 146 0.24 -12.53 -0.21
N ARG A 147 1.04 -12.11 0.78
CA ARG A 147 2.49 -12.05 0.60
C ARG A 147 3.05 -13.48 0.60
N PRO A 148 3.79 -13.89 -0.44
CA PRO A 148 4.59 -15.10 -0.34
C PRO A 148 5.52 -14.95 0.86
N ALA A 149 5.59 -15.96 1.72
CA ALA A 149 6.54 -16.01 2.84
C ALA A 149 7.90 -15.58 2.30
N ALA A 150 8.45 -14.49 2.85
CA ALA A 150 9.59 -13.79 2.28
C ALA A 150 10.63 -14.81 1.81
N LEU A 151 10.98 -14.78 0.51
CA LEU A 151 12.18 -15.47 0.07
C LEU A 151 13.30 -14.95 0.95
N PRO A 152 14.12 -15.84 1.55
CA PRO A 152 15.16 -15.44 2.47
C PRO A 152 15.94 -14.32 1.80
N VAL A 153 16.02 -13.17 2.48
CA VAL A 153 16.94 -12.09 2.12
C VAL A 153 18.26 -12.79 1.90
N ALA A 154 18.71 -12.84 0.64
CA ALA A 154 19.98 -13.45 0.31
C ALA A 154 21.00 -12.72 1.18
N GLN A 155 21.46 -13.41 2.23
CA GLN A 155 22.52 -12.92 3.08
C GLN A 155 23.65 -12.53 2.11
N PRO A 156 24.17 -11.29 2.15
CA PRO A 156 25.32 -10.94 1.33
C PRO A 156 26.37 -12.01 1.61
N ALA A 157 26.75 -12.72 0.54
CA ALA A 157 27.63 -13.89 0.62
C ALA A 157 28.77 -13.53 1.57
N ALA A 158 28.87 -14.26 2.68
CA ALA A 158 29.90 -14.05 3.68
C ALA A 158 31.23 -13.95 2.92
N SER A 159 31.85 -12.77 2.99
CA SER A 159 33.15 -12.53 2.41
C SER A 159 34.10 -13.55 3.03
N THR A 160 34.50 -14.56 2.26
CA THR A 160 35.56 -15.49 2.64
C THR A 160 36.76 -14.67 3.11
N PRO A 161 37.24 -14.85 4.35
CA PRO A 161 38.43 -14.15 4.80
C PRO A 161 39.62 -14.53 3.88
N PRO A 162 40.55 -13.60 3.61
CA PRO A 162 41.71 -13.89 2.79
C PRO A 162 42.49 -15.02 3.46
N THR A 163 42.63 -16.15 2.75
CA THR A 163 43.53 -17.23 3.13
C THR A 163 44.94 -16.65 3.22
N GLY A 164 45.49 -16.66 4.44
CA GLY A 164 46.86 -16.24 4.68
C GLY A 164 47.81 -17.07 3.84
N GLU A 165 48.48 -16.43 2.89
CA GLU A 165 49.73 -16.93 2.34
C GLU A 165 50.83 -16.66 3.37
N THR A 166 51.21 -17.72 4.08
CA THR A 166 52.46 -17.79 4.81
C THR A 166 53.60 -17.80 3.79
N CYS A 167 54.34 -16.70 3.67
CA CYS A 167 55.63 -16.69 2.97
C CYS A 167 56.67 -17.31 3.92
N GLY A 168 57.24 -18.44 3.48
CA GLY A 168 58.53 -18.94 3.98
C GLY A 168 59.70 -18.28 3.26
#